data_AF-A0A4Y8S6T4-F1
#
_entry.id   AF-A0A4Y8S6T4-F1
#
_cell.length_a   1.000
_cell.length_b   1.000
_cell.length_c   1.000
_cell.angle_alpha   90.00
_cell.angle_beta   90.00
_cell.angle_gamma   90.00
#
_symmetry.space_group_name_H-M   'P 1'
#
loop_
_entity.id
_entity.type
_entity.pdbx_description
1 polymer ?
#
loop_
_entity_poly.entity_id
_entity_poly.type
_entity_poly.pdbx_seq_one_letter_code
_entity_poly.pdbx_strand_id
1 'polypeptide(L)'
;MKIARITGIIMMILICAAKSYGQQPDSSRRQSITYLSQHLKTDTATARLVNEIRERYKKALGQVMANGALSEQQKRNAIDGLIDDKNRKLEQLLSPLQRAKIIPATERRVAWRADSTARKNN
;
A
#
# COMPACT_ATOMS: atom_id res chain seq x y z
N MET A 1 -56.17 -19.13 2.38
CA MET A 1 -55.37 -17.92 2.04
C MET A 1 -54.33 -17.62 3.13
N LYS A 2 -53.13 -18.21 3.07
CA LYS A 2 -52.04 -17.95 4.05
C LYS A 2 -50.63 -18.05 3.42
N ILE A 3 -50.46 -17.61 2.17
CA ILE A 3 -49.14 -17.68 1.48
C ILE A 3 -48.62 -16.27 1.11
N ALA A 4 -49.45 -15.22 1.19
CA ALA A 4 -49.11 -13.89 0.69
C ALA A 4 -48.40 -12.94 1.69
N ARG A 5 -48.03 -13.39 2.91
CA ARG A 5 -47.48 -12.50 3.95
C ARG A 5 -45.97 -12.61 4.20
N ILE A 6 -45.30 -13.65 3.68
CA ILE A 6 -43.88 -13.90 3.96
C ILE A 6 -42.96 -13.30 2.87
N THR A 7 -43.48 -13.07 1.67
CA THR A 7 -42.73 -12.49 0.54
C THR A 7 -42.41 -11.00 0.68
N GLY A 8 -43.14 -10.25 1.52
CA GLY A 8 -42.90 -8.82 1.71
C GLY A 8 -41.66 -8.47 2.53
N ILE A 9 -41.26 -9.33 3.47
CA ILE A 9 -40.18 -9.02 4.42
C ILE A 9 -38.79 -9.31 3.81
N ILE A 10 -38.69 -10.29 2.91
CA ILE A 10 -37.43 -10.64 2.26
C ILE A 10 -36.98 -9.58 1.24
N MET A 11 -37.91 -8.81 0.66
CA MET A 11 -37.59 -7.78 -0.34
C MET A 11 -37.07 -6.47 0.28
N MET A 12 -37.32 -6.22 1.58
CA MET A 12 -36.92 -4.98 2.25
C MET A 12 -35.47 -5.00 2.76
N ILE A 13 -34.85 -6.18 2.91
CA ILE A 13 -33.44 -6.33 3.30
C ILE A 13 -32.48 -6.08 2.12
N LEU A 14 -32.95 -6.25 0.88
CA LEU A 14 -32.13 -6.05 -0.32
C LEU A 14 -31.93 -4.57 -0.72
N ILE A 15 -32.75 -3.65 -0.21
CA ILE A 15 -32.68 -2.23 -0.60
C ILE A 15 -31.70 -1.44 0.30
N CYS A 16 -31.37 -1.93 1.49
CA CYS A 16 -30.48 -1.23 2.43
C CYS A 16 -28.98 -1.43 2.17
N ALA A 17 -28.58 -2.38 1.33
CA ALA A 17 -27.16 -2.64 1.04
C ALA A 17 -26.58 -1.75 -0.09
N ALA A 18 -27.42 -1.05 -0.85
CA ALA A 18 -26.98 -0.33 -2.05
C ALA A 18 -26.41 1.09 -1.79
N LYS A 19 -26.50 1.63 -0.56
CA LYS A 19 -26.11 3.03 -0.29
C LYS A 19 -24.69 3.25 0.25
N SER A 20 -23.87 2.21 0.42
CA SER A 20 -22.51 2.37 0.99
C SER A 20 -21.35 2.14 0.01
N TYR A 21 -21.62 1.88 -1.27
CA TYR A 21 -20.57 1.62 -2.28
C TYR A 21 -20.18 2.86 -3.08
N GLY A 22 -20.00 3.99 -2.40
CA GLY A 22 -19.81 5.29 -3.07
C GLY A 22 -18.93 6.28 -2.33
N GLN A 23 -17.95 5.84 -1.54
CA GLN A 23 -16.84 6.75 -1.21
C GLN A 23 -16.06 6.98 -2.50
N GLN A 24 -16.30 8.13 -3.16
CA GLN A 24 -15.61 8.51 -4.39
C GLN A 24 -14.09 8.30 -4.22
N PRO A 25 -13.40 7.64 -5.16
CA PRO A 25 -11.95 7.38 -5.05
C PRO A 25 -11.12 8.65 -4.84
N ASP A 26 -11.65 9.81 -5.21
CA ASP A 26 -11.00 11.10 -4.99
C ASP A 26 -11.02 11.57 -3.53
N SER A 27 -12.05 11.25 -2.74
CA SER A 27 -12.12 11.67 -1.34
C SER A 27 -11.13 10.87 -0.47
N SER A 28 -11.06 9.56 -0.68
CA SER A 28 -10.10 8.68 0.01
C SER A 28 -8.65 9.00 -0.39
N ARG A 29 -8.40 9.34 -1.65
CA ARG A 29 -7.08 9.80 -2.12
C ARG A 29 -6.69 11.13 -1.46
N ARG A 30 -7.58 12.11 -1.43
CA ARG A 30 -7.31 13.40 -0.77
C ARG A 30 -7.01 13.20 0.72
N GLN A 31 -7.80 12.39 1.41
CA GLN A 31 -7.58 12.08 2.82
C GLN A 31 -6.22 11.43 3.06
N SER A 32 -5.81 10.49 2.18
CA SER A 32 -4.50 9.82 2.26
C SER A 32 -3.34 10.79 2.08
N ILE A 33 -3.45 11.74 1.13
CA ILE A 33 -2.44 12.76 0.89
C ILE A 33 -2.35 13.71 2.10
N THR A 34 -3.48 14.18 2.63
CA THR A 34 -3.51 15.06 3.80
C THR A 34 -2.91 14.38 5.03
N TYR A 35 -3.24 13.11 5.25
CA TYR A 35 -2.64 12.34 6.34
C TYR A 35 -1.13 12.23 6.17
N LEU A 36 -0.65 11.92 4.96
CA LEU A 36 0.79 11.80 4.68
C LEU A 36 1.52 13.14 4.85
N SER A 37 0.95 14.25 4.39
CA SER A 37 1.57 15.57 4.54
C SER A 37 1.71 15.94 6.02
N GLN A 38 0.68 15.68 6.83
CA GLN A 38 0.70 15.92 8.27
C GLN A 38 1.68 15.00 9.00
N HIS A 39 1.61 13.69 8.72
CA HIS A 39 2.40 12.68 9.41
C HIS A 39 3.91 12.82 9.11
N LEU A 40 4.25 13.06 7.85
CA LEU A 40 5.62 13.24 7.39
C LEU A 40 6.11 14.69 7.53
N LYS A 41 5.24 15.64 7.90
CA LYS A 41 5.55 17.08 7.95
C LYS A 41 6.19 17.54 6.63
N THR A 42 5.52 17.26 5.53
CA THR A 42 6.00 17.58 4.17
C THR A 42 4.91 18.31 3.39
N ASP A 43 5.28 18.94 2.27
CA ASP A 43 4.33 19.63 1.41
C ASP A 43 3.38 18.64 0.71
N THR A 44 2.26 19.16 0.21
CA THR A 44 1.23 18.34 -0.44
C THR A 44 1.73 17.67 -1.73
N ALA A 45 2.70 18.25 -2.45
CA ALA A 45 3.24 17.65 -3.66
C ALA A 45 4.10 16.42 -3.34
N THR A 46 5.00 16.53 -2.36
CA THR A 46 5.78 15.39 -1.85
C THR A 46 4.87 14.32 -1.28
N ALA A 47 3.85 14.68 -0.49
CA ALA A 47 2.88 13.72 0.04
C ALA A 47 2.10 12.99 -1.08
N ARG A 48 1.78 13.69 -2.18
CA ARG A 48 1.16 13.08 -3.36
C ARG A 48 2.07 12.05 -4.01
N LEU A 49 3.35 12.37 -4.19
CA LEU A 49 4.34 11.43 -4.75
C LEU A 49 4.52 10.20 -3.87
N VAL A 50 4.61 10.39 -2.55
CA VAL A 50 4.65 9.28 -1.58
C VAL A 50 3.40 8.39 -1.71
N ASN A 51 2.21 9.01 -1.80
CA ASN A 51 0.97 8.26 -1.97
C ASN A 51 0.98 7.45 -3.28
N GLU A 52 1.44 8.04 -4.38
CA GLU A 52 1.53 7.36 -5.67
C GLU A 52 2.51 6.18 -5.64
N ILE A 53 3.65 6.30 -4.97
CA ILE A 53 4.58 5.19 -4.78
C ILE A 53 3.91 4.05 -4.02
N ARG A 54 3.18 4.34 -2.93
CA ARG A 54 2.47 3.33 -2.15
C ARG A 54 1.37 2.63 -2.96
N GLU A 55 0.58 3.39 -3.71
CA GLU A 55 -0.51 2.81 -4.51
C GLU A 55 0.03 1.97 -5.66
N ARG A 56 1.11 2.39 -6.32
CA ARG A 56 1.80 1.55 -7.32
C ARG A 56 2.33 0.26 -6.71
N TYR A 57 2.96 0.32 -5.55
CA TYR A 57 3.42 -0.86 -4.81
C TYR A 57 2.26 -1.81 -4.50
N LYS A 58 1.16 -1.32 -3.91
CA LYS A 58 -0.02 -2.14 -3.59
C LYS A 58 -0.61 -2.82 -4.83
N LYS A 59 -0.73 -2.08 -5.94
CA LYS A 59 -1.23 -2.63 -7.21
C LYS A 59 -0.32 -3.74 -7.73
N ALA A 60 1.00 -3.50 -7.76
CA ALA A 60 1.97 -4.50 -8.21
C ALA A 60 2.00 -5.74 -7.31
N LEU A 61 1.93 -5.53 -5.99
CA LEU A 61 1.82 -6.62 -5.01
C LEU A 61 0.57 -7.47 -5.27
N GLY A 62 -0.58 -6.84 -5.49
CA GLY A 62 -1.82 -7.54 -5.84
C GLY A 62 -1.67 -8.39 -7.11
N GLN A 63 -0.95 -7.88 -8.13
CA GLN A 63 -0.67 -8.64 -9.34
C GLN A 63 0.24 -9.85 -9.09
N VAL A 64 1.29 -9.70 -8.28
CA VAL A 64 2.17 -10.82 -7.90
C VAL A 64 1.41 -11.89 -7.13
N MET A 65 0.57 -11.49 -6.18
CA MET A 65 -0.22 -12.42 -5.36
C MET A 65 -1.29 -13.15 -6.17
N ALA A 66 -1.93 -12.47 -7.12
CA ALA A 66 -2.94 -13.05 -8.00
C ALA A 66 -2.35 -13.92 -9.11
N ASN A 67 -1.03 -13.86 -9.34
CA ASN A 67 -0.39 -14.64 -10.40
C ASN A 67 -0.23 -16.11 -9.99
N GLY A 68 -1.15 -16.95 -10.47
CA GLY A 68 -1.14 -18.40 -10.25
C GLY A 68 0.00 -19.15 -10.93
N ALA A 69 0.74 -18.53 -11.85
CA ALA A 69 1.89 -19.15 -12.52
C ALA A 69 3.18 -19.07 -11.69
N LEU A 70 3.22 -18.25 -10.63
CA LEU A 70 4.38 -18.12 -9.76
C LEU A 70 4.27 -19.09 -8.59
N SER A 71 5.36 -19.81 -8.32
CA SER A 71 5.53 -20.53 -7.06
C SER A 71 5.62 -19.55 -5.88
N GLU A 72 5.39 -20.04 -4.66
CA GLU A 72 5.48 -19.22 -3.45
C GLU A 72 6.87 -18.59 -3.25
N GLN A 73 7.94 -19.29 -3.64
CA GLN A 73 9.28 -18.72 -3.60
C GLN A 73 9.47 -17.60 -4.62
N GLN A 74 8.94 -17.75 -5.83
CA GLN A 74 9.00 -16.71 -6.85
C GLN A 74 8.16 -15.48 -6.46
N LYS A 75 7.01 -15.68 -5.82
CA LYS A 75 6.21 -14.58 -5.26
C LYS A 75 6.99 -13.84 -4.18
N ARG A 76 7.62 -14.53 -3.23
CA ARG A 76 8.47 -13.90 -2.21
C ARG A 76 9.58 -13.06 -2.83
N ASN A 77 10.35 -13.62 -3.76
CA ASN A 77 11.42 -12.89 -4.44
C ASN A 77 10.90 -11.65 -5.19
N ALA A 78 9.73 -11.75 -5.85
CA ALA A 78 9.11 -10.62 -6.52
C ALA A 78 8.65 -9.53 -5.53
N ILE A 79 8.10 -9.93 -4.38
CA ILE A 79 7.69 -9.02 -3.30
C ILE A 79 8.90 -8.28 -2.74
N ASP A 80 10.01 -8.98 -2.49
CA ASP A 80 11.26 -8.36 -2.01
C ASP A 80 11.74 -7.28 -2.99
N GLY A 81 11.72 -7.58 -4.30
CA GLY A 81 12.05 -6.60 -5.34
C GLY A 81 11.10 -5.38 -5.36
N LEU A 82 9.81 -5.58 -5.10
CA LEU A 82 8.84 -4.49 -4.99
C LEU A 82 9.08 -3.62 -3.75
N ILE A 83 9.47 -4.23 -2.62
CA ILE A 83 9.83 -3.52 -1.39
C ILE A 83 11.09 -2.67 -1.62
N ASP A 84 12.11 -3.24 -2.25
CA ASP A 84 13.36 -2.54 -2.56
C ASP A 84 13.12 -1.34 -3.49
N ASP A 85 12.33 -1.50 -4.56
CA ASP A 85 12.01 -0.39 -5.46
C ASP A 85 11.18 0.71 -4.78
N LYS A 86 10.17 0.32 -3.98
CA LYS A 86 9.38 1.25 -3.16
C LYS A 86 10.29 2.04 -2.22
N ASN A 87 11.16 1.36 -1.48
CA ASN A 87 12.04 1.99 -0.50
C ASN A 87 13.04 2.91 -1.17
N ARG A 88 13.70 2.49 -2.25
CA ARG A 88 14.61 3.34 -3.04
C ARG A 88 13.95 4.65 -3.49
N LYS A 89 12.71 4.58 -3.98
CA LYS A 89 11.96 5.79 -4.40
C LYS A 89 11.61 6.68 -3.21
N LEU A 90 11.20 6.11 -2.07
CA LEU A 90 10.96 6.88 -0.85
C LEU A 90 12.25 7.49 -0.29
N GLU A 91 13.39 6.82 -0.45
CA GLU A 91 14.70 7.32 -0.04
C GLU A 91 15.14 8.55 -0.80
N GLN A 92 14.76 8.67 -2.07
CA GLN A 92 15.05 9.83 -2.92
C GLN A 92 14.15 11.04 -2.60
N LEU A 93 12.98 10.81 -2.00
CA LEU A 93 12.00 11.86 -1.71
C LEU A 93 12.00 12.36 -0.27
N LEU A 94 12.40 11.50 0.68
CA LEU A 94 12.19 11.75 2.11
C LEU A 94 13.50 11.79 2.88
N SER A 95 13.59 12.70 3.85
CA SER A 95 14.70 12.76 4.79
C SER A 95 14.76 11.51 5.67
N PRO A 96 15.92 11.17 6.28
CA PRO A 96 16.06 10.01 7.17
C PRO A 96 14.98 9.89 8.26
N LEU A 97 14.61 11.02 8.88
CA LEU A 97 13.58 11.06 9.92
C LEU A 97 12.18 10.77 9.38
N GLN A 98 11.88 11.23 8.16
CA GLN A 98 10.61 10.96 7.49
C GLN A 98 10.53 9.50 7.01
N ARG A 99 11.63 8.96 6.49
CA ARG A 99 11.73 7.54 6.11
C ARG A 99 11.47 6.62 7.29
N ALA A 100 11.99 6.97 8.46
CA ALA A 100 11.79 6.18 9.68
C ALA A 100 10.32 6.06 10.11
N LYS A 101 9.44 6.96 9.65
CA LYS A 101 8.00 6.92 9.94
C LYS A 101 7.21 6.01 9.00
N ILE A 102 7.72 5.75 7.79
CA ILE A 102 6.97 5.07 6.73
C ILE A 102 7.59 3.75 6.27
N ILE A 103 8.92 3.62 6.37
CA ILE A 103 9.65 2.39 6.07
C ILE A 103 9.88 1.66 7.40
N PRO A 104 9.33 0.46 7.60
CA PRO A 104 9.59 -0.36 8.79
C PRO A 104 11.09 -0.64 8.95
N ALA A 105 11.58 -0.79 10.18
CA ALA A 105 13.00 -1.01 10.45
C ALA A 105 13.55 -2.27 9.76
N THR A 106 12.73 -3.30 9.58
CA THR A 106 13.05 -4.56 8.90
C THR A 106 13.28 -4.40 7.39
N GLU A 107 12.67 -3.39 6.77
CA GLU A 107 12.78 -3.13 5.33
C GLU A 107 13.83 -2.05 5.00
N ARG A 108 14.36 -1.35 6.00
CA ARG A 108 15.39 -0.34 5.79
C ARG A 108 16.68 -1.02 5.37
N ARG A 109 17.31 -0.54 4.31
CA ARG A 109 18.69 -0.96 3.98
C ARG A 109 19.60 -0.56 5.13
N VAL A 110 20.07 -1.54 5.88
CA VAL A 110 20.99 -1.29 6.98
C VAL A 110 22.36 -0.99 6.37
N ALA A 111 22.90 0.20 6.66
CA ALA A 111 24.15 0.69 6.09
C ALA A 111 25.36 -0.23 6.32
N TRP A 112 25.34 -1.11 7.33
CA TRP A 112 26.44 -2.04 7.61
C TRP A 112 26.72 -3.06 6.49
N ARG A 113 25.77 -3.31 5.57
CA ARG A 113 26.03 -4.16 4.39
C ARG A 113 26.92 -3.48 3.33
N ALA A 114 27.12 -2.17 3.39
CA ALA A 114 28.11 -1.50 2.55
C ALA A 114 29.55 -1.80 3.02
N ASP A 115 29.78 -1.90 4.33
CA ASP A 115 31.12 -2.14 4.90
C ASP A 115 31.60 -3.60 4.80
N SER A 116 30.70 -4.56 4.61
CA SER A 116 31.10 -5.99 4.49
C SER A 116 31.74 -6.35 3.15
N THR A 117 31.66 -5.48 2.14
CA THR A 117 32.40 -5.65 0.87
C THR A 117 33.80 -5.02 0.92
N ALA A 118 34.05 -4.08 1.82
CA ALA A 118 35.37 -3.45 1.98
C ALA A 118 36.38 -4.34 2.74
N ARG A 119 35.91 -5.34 3.52
CA ARG A 119 36.77 -6.23 4.31
C ARG A 119 37.24 -7.51 3.61
N LYS A 120 36.81 -7.78 2.38
CA LYS A 120 37.10 -9.06 1.69
C LYS A 120 38.22 -8.98 0.63
N ASN A 121 38.96 -7.88 0.59
CA ASN A 121 40.22 -7.75 -0.15
C ASN A 121 41.35 -7.46 0.85
N ASN A 122 41.80 -8.49 1.57
CA ASN A 122 43.17 -8.59 2.06
C ASN A 122 43.52 -10.05 2.28
#